data_AF-Q581Y9-F1
#
_entry.id   AF-Q581Y9-F1
#
_cell.length_a   1.000
_cell.length_b   1.000
_cell.length_c   1.000
_cell.angle_alpha   90.00
_cell.angle_beta   90.00
_cell.angle_gamma   90.00
#
_symmetry.space_group_name_H-M   'P 1'
#
loop_
_entity.id
_entity.type
_entity.pdbx_description
1 polymer ?
#
loop_
_entity_poly.entity_id
_entity_poly.type
_entity_poly.pdbx_seq_one_letter_code
_entity_poly.pdbx_strand_id
1 'polypeptide(L)'
;MHIYPQLAHFQYFYSMQDYLREIEGRLARKRERQNTVLYRLAKRKADEKRLSSLGIRSLPSSPLETADVNVVKFVIFKTKQEIGDKVARLRNPELVSIETHGEVVVRAKNDEVNQLISKKNLWERRLATLNGETHRRAAPRKIYFGCAAGLPEAKRDDAKEVVAHVENEEDGWESGSHASSNSDDDDDDAPKPSTLYREELASRGSEDLLRCIETEAERNLRSVYSHGSESSPGRSQMAEETFIVDVVLPTEEEFRIKHLERRKQAIQKRLDALKN
;
A
#
# COMPACT_ATOMS: atom_id res chain seq x y z
N MET A 1 1.23 -63.56 16.73
CA MET A 1 2.18 -62.44 16.68
C MET A 1 1.52 -61.23 16.01
N HIS A 2 1.52 -60.09 16.72
CA HIS A 2 1.54 -58.72 16.16
C HIS A 2 0.26 -58.10 15.55
N ILE A 3 -0.82 -57.94 16.35
CA ILE A 3 -1.94 -57.00 16.05
C ILE A 3 -1.70 -55.59 16.64
N TYR A 4 -0.70 -55.44 17.52
CA TYR A 4 -0.38 -54.20 18.21
C TYR A 4 0.05 -52.99 17.34
N PRO A 5 0.75 -53.11 16.19
CA PRO A 5 1.19 -51.91 15.47
C PRO A 5 0.03 -51.14 14.81
N GLN A 6 -1.05 -51.82 14.42
CA GLN A 6 -2.21 -51.18 13.78
C GLN A 6 -3.00 -50.31 14.78
N LEU A 7 -3.26 -50.82 15.99
CA LEU A 7 -4.00 -50.09 17.03
C LEU A 7 -3.26 -48.84 17.52
N ALA A 8 -1.93 -48.92 17.65
CA ALA A 8 -1.11 -47.76 18.01
C ALA A 8 -1.15 -46.68 16.91
N HIS A 9 -1.14 -47.07 15.65
CA HIS A 9 -1.26 -46.14 14.52
C HIS A 9 -2.63 -45.45 14.47
N PHE A 10 -3.72 -46.19 14.74
CA PHE A 10 -5.06 -45.59 14.85
C PHE A 10 -5.15 -44.62 16.03
N GLN A 11 -4.68 -44.99 17.22
CA GLN A 11 -4.70 -44.09 18.37
C GLN A 11 -3.85 -42.82 18.16
N TYR A 12 -2.69 -42.96 17.51
CA TYR A 12 -1.85 -41.82 17.13
C TYR A 12 -2.52 -40.92 16.09
N PHE A 13 -3.19 -41.51 15.10
CA PHE A 13 -3.91 -40.74 14.09
C PHE A 13 -5.10 -39.97 14.70
N TYR A 14 -5.89 -40.59 15.58
CA TYR A 14 -6.96 -39.91 16.30
C TYR A 14 -6.45 -38.80 17.21
N SER A 15 -5.36 -39.03 17.96
CA SER A 15 -4.78 -37.98 18.81
C SER A 15 -4.22 -36.82 17.99
N MET A 16 -3.65 -37.09 16.82
CA MET A 16 -3.19 -36.06 15.89
C MET A 16 -4.36 -35.26 15.29
N GLN A 17 -5.46 -35.92 14.90
CA GLN A 17 -6.66 -35.23 14.43
C GLN A 17 -7.28 -34.35 15.51
N ASP A 18 -7.37 -34.85 16.75
CA ASP A 18 -7.86 -34.07 17.89
C ASP A 18 -6.95 -32.86 18.18
N TYR A 19 -5.64 -33.04 18.09
CA TYR A 19 -4.67 -31.96 18.24
C TYR A 19 -4.79 -30.89 17.14
N LEU A 20 -4.96 -31.31 15.87
CA LEU A 20 -5.20 -30.40 14.76
C LEU A 20 -6.52 -29.63 14.94
N ARG A 21 -7.59 -30.32 15.34
CA ARG A 21 -8.89 -29.68 15.65
C ARG A 21 -8.78 -28.70 16.82
N GLU A 22 -7.98 -29.01 17.84
CA GLU A 22 -7.72 -28.09 18.94
C GLU A 22 -6.95 -26.85 18.47
N ILE A 23 -5.93 -27.03 17.62
CA ILE A 23 -5.18 -25.93 17.01
C ILE A 23 -6.11 -25.04 16.19
N GLU A 24 -6.93 -25.63 15.31
CA GLU A 24 -7.92 -24.92 14.50
C GLU A 24 -8.89 -24.11 15.37
N GLY A 25 -9.45 -24.74 16.40
CA GLY A 25 -10.34 -24.06 17.36
C GLY A 25 -9.65 -22.94 18.13
N ARG A 26 -8.36 -23.09 18.46
CA ARG A 26 -7.56 -22.03 19.11
C ARG A 26 -7.27 -20.88 18.13
N LEU A 27 -6.95 -21.18 16.88
CA LEU A 27 -6.73 -20.20 15.82
C LEU A 27 -8.02 -19.42 15.49
N ALA A 28 -9.17 -20.09 15.42
CA ALA A 28 -10.47 -19.47 15.21
C ALA A 28 -10.80 -18.46 16.32
N ARG A 29 -10.68 -18.86 17.59
CA ARG A 29 -10.86 -17.96 18.75
C ARG A 29 -9.86 -16.80 18.74
N LYS A 30 -8.62 -17.02 18.30
CA LYS A 30 -7.62 -15.95 18.18
C LYS A 30 -8.03 -14.94 17.10
N ARG A 31 -8.48 -15.40 15.93
CA ARG A 31 -8.98 -14.53 14.84
C ARG A 31 -10.20 -13.72 15.28
N GLU A 32 -11.14 -14.37 15.98
CA GLU A 32 -12.31 -13.71 16.55
C GLU A 32 -11.91 -12.58 17.52
N ARG A 33 -11.02 -12.86 18.48
CA ARG A 33 -10.48 -11.84 19.40
C ARG A 33 -9.78 -10.71 18.67
N GLN A 34 -9.01 -11.02 17.63
CA GLN A 34 -8.31 -10.01 16.82
C GLN A 34 -9.27 -9.06 16.08
N ASN A 35 -10.49 -9.52 15.79
CA ASN A 35 -11.52 -8.71 15.14
C ASN A 35 -12.27 -7.78 16.09
N THR A 36 -12.10 -7.92 17.41
CA THR A 36 -12.78 -7.07 18.40
C THR A 36 -12.26 -5.63 18.40
N VAL A 37 -13.14 -4.67 18.71
CA VAL A 37 -12.79 -3.24 18.82
C VAL A 37 -11.73 -3.02 19.90
N LEU A 38 -11.83 -3.72 21.04
CA LEU A 38 -10.87 -3.63 22.14
C LEU A 38 -9.47 -4.08 21.72
N TYR A 39 -9.37 -5.19 20.97
CA TYR A 39 -8.08 -5.64 20.46
C TYR A 39 -7.47 -4.64 19.47
N ARG A 40 -8.27 -4.11 18.54
CA ARG A 40 -7.80 -3.10 17.58
C ARG A 40 -7.31 -1.84 18.29
N LEU A 41 -8.02 -1.39 19.32
CA LEU A 41 -7.64 -0.25 20.15
C LEU A 41 -6.33 -0.55 20.91
N ALA A 42 -6.24 -1.71 21.56
CA ALA A 42 -5.02 -2.12 22.27
C ALA A 42 -3.81 -2.22 21.35
N LYS A 43 -4.00 -2.75 20.13
CA LYS A 43 -2.96 -2.80 19.09
C LYS A 43 -2.51 -1.40 18.68
N ARG A 44 -3.44 -0.48 18.41
CA ARG A 44 -3.10 0.92 18.09
C ARG A 44 -2.34 1.61 19.23
N LYS A 45 -2.78 1.45 20.48
CA LYS A 45 -2.07 1.99 21.65
C LYS A 45 -0.66 1.40 21.81
N ALA A 46 -0.47 0.13 21.48
CA ALA A 46 0.85 -0.49 21.51
C ALA A 46 1.75 0.07 20.39
N ASP A 47 1.21 0.29 19.20
CA ASP A 47 1.92 0.90 18.09
C ASP A 47 2.27 2.37 18.39
N GLU A 48 1.35 3.14 18.98
CA GLU A 48 1.60 4.53 19.45
C GLU A 48 2.72 4.58 20.49
N LYS A 49 2.71 3.70 21.49
CA LYS A 49 3.80 3.63 22.48
C LYS A 49 5.15 3.37 21.84
N ARG A 50 5.23 2.48 20.85
CA ARG A 50 6.46 2.20 20.10
C ARG A 50 6.93 3.41 19.30
N LEU A 51 6.01 4.14 18.67
CA LEU A 51 6.32 5.38 17.95
C LEU A 51 6.81 6.48 18.90
N SER A 52 6.18 6.62 20.07
CA SER A 52 6.61 7.55 21.11
C SER A 52 8.02 7.23 21.64
N SER A 53 8.38 5.96 21.77
CA SER A 53 9.76 5.55 22.13
C SER A 53 10.79 5.96 21.07
N LEU A 54 10.37 6.10 19.82
CA LEU A 54 11.20 6.59 18.70
C LEU A 54 11.09 8.12 18.51
N GLY A 55 10.30 8.83 19.32
CA GLY A 55 10.12 10.28 19.22
C GLY A 55 9.34 10.76 17.99
N ILE A 56 8.66 9.86 17.27
CA ILE A 56 7.90 10.18 16.05
C ILE A 56 6.40 10.03 16.25
N ARG A 57 5.59 10.92 15.64
CA ARG A 57 4.12 10.85 15.69
C ARG A 57 3.52 9.89 14.66
N SER A 58 4.13 9.86 13.48
CA SER A 58 3.71 9.04 12.34
C SER A 58 4.95 8.45 11.66
N LEU A 59 4.74 7.38 10.89
CA LEU A 59 5.82 6.80 10.11
C LEU A 59 6.17 7.74 8.94
N PRO A 60 7.46 8.02 8.72
CA PRO A 60 7.91 8.82 7.59
C PRO A 60 7.51 8.15 6.26
N SER A 61 7.13 8.98 5.28
CA SER A 61 6.70 8.50 3.97
C SER A 61 7.91 8.25 3.08
N SER A 62 8.82 9.23 3.04
CA SER A 62 10.06 9.18 2.28
C SER A 62 11.27 8.83 3.17
N PRO A 63 12.23 8.02 2.68
CA PRO A 63 13.46 7.70 3.42
C PRO A 63 14.37 8.88 3.71
N LEU A 64 14.22 9.99 2.98
CA LEU A 64 15.01 11.19 3.19
C LEU A 64 14.53 12.04 4.37
N GLU A 65 13.30 11.85 4.84
CA GLU A 65 12.70 12.62 5.93
C GLU A 65 13.30 12.31 7.30
N THR A 66 14.05 11.21 7.43
CA THR A 66 14.54 10.74 8.72
C THR A 66 16.03 10.40 8.68
N ALA A 67 16.76 10.88 9.68
CA ALA A 67 18.17 10.56 9.93
C ALA A 67 18.35 9.54 11.06
N ASP A 68 17.31 9.27 11.86
CA ASP A 68 17.38 8.29 12.94
C ASP A 68 17.38 6.84 12.39
N VAL A 69 18.45 6.13 12.71
CA VAL A 69 18.67 4.72 12.37
C VAL A 69 17.57 3.82 12.95
N ASN A 70 17.07 4.12 14.16
CA ASN A 70 16.07 3.28 14.83
C ASN A 70 14.71 3.37 14.12
N VAL A 71 14.33 4.56 13.67
CA VAL A 71 13.12 4.77 12.86
C VAL A 71 13.23 4.02 11.53
N VAL A 72 14.38 4.13 10.85
CA VAL A 72 14.61 3.42 9.58
C VAL A 72 14.51 1.90 9.77
N LYS A 73 15.15 1.34 10.80
CA LYS A 73 15.05 -0.09 11.14
C LYS A 73 13.60 -0.52 11.40
N PHE A 74 12.83 0.31 12.12
CA PHE A 74 11.42 0.04 12.40
C PHE A 74 10.56 0.06 11.13
N VAL A 75 10.77 1.02 10.23
CA VAL A 75 10.05 1.08 8.95
C VAL A 75 10.38 -0.12 8.06
N ILE A 76 11.65 -0.52 7.99
CA ILE A 76 12.08 -1.73 7.26
C ILE A 76 11.39 -2.96 7.85
N PHE A 77 11.39 -3.12 9.18
CA PHE A 77 10.74 -4.23 9.85
C PHE A 77 9.25 -4.30 9.52
N LYS A 78 8.53 -3.17 9.62
CA LYS A 78 7.10 -3.12 9.30
C LYS A 78 6.83 -3.43 7.83
N THR A 79 7.67 -2.93 6.93
CA THR A 79 7.56 -3.21 5.49
C THR A 79 7.82 -4.69 5.19
N LYS A 80 8.81 -5.31 5.84
CA LYS A 80 9.09 -6.76 5.73
C LYS A 80 7.90 -7.59 6.24
N GLN A 81 7.28 -7.19 7.35
CA GLN A 81 6.08 -7.84 7.85
C GLN A 81 4.93 -7.76 6.84
N GLU A 82 4.67 -6.60 6.25
CA GLU A 82 3.61 -6.43 5.24
C GLU A 82 3.88 -7.24 3.97
N ILE A 83 5.13 -7.29 3.50
CA ILE A 83 5.55 -8.15 2.39
C ILE A 83 5.25 -9.61 2.73
N GLY A 84 5.64 -10.08 3.92
CA GLY A 84 5.37 -11.44 4.38
C GLY A 84 3.88 -11.78 4.37
N ASP A 85 3.05 -10.90 4.92
CA ASP A 85 1.59 -11.08 4.98
C ASP A 85 0.94 -11.09 3.59
N LYS A 86 1.42 -10.27 2.64
CA LYS A 86 0.92 -10.25 1.26
C LYS A 86 1.41 -11.46 0.46
N VAL A 87 2.68 -11.84 0.58
CA VAL A 87 3.24 -13.04 -0.06
C VAL A 87 2.55 -14.30 0.45
N ALA A 88 2.28 -14.39 1.76
CA ALA A 88 1.55 -15.52 2.34
C ALA A 88 0.15 -15.68 1.72
N ARG A 89 -0.55 -14.56 1.45
CA ARG A 89 -1.84 -14.58 0.75
C ARG A 89 -1.73 -15.07 -0.69
N LEU A 90 -0.72 -14.63 -1.44
CA LEU A 90 -0.48 -15.08 -2.82
C LEU A 90 -0.06 -16.56 -2.92
N ARG A 91 0.56 -17.10 -1.87
CA ARG A 91 0.93 -18.52 -1.80
C ARG A 91 -0.23 -19.42 -1.40
N ASN A 92 -1.27 -18.89 -0.74
CA ASN A 92 -2.43 -19.68 -0.37
C ASN A 92 -3.51 -19.60 -1.47
N PRO A 93 -3.77 -20.69 -2.23
CA PRO A 93 -4.77 -20.69 -3.29
C PRO A 93 -6.20 -20.48 -2.78
N GLU A 94 -6.49 -20.77 -1.51
CA GLU A 94 -7.81 -20.53 -0.91
C GLU A 94 -8.12 -19.03 -0.74
N LEU A 95 -7.07 -18.21 -0.58
CA LEU A 95 -7.20 -16.77 -0.37
C LEU A 95 -7.10 -16.00 -1.68
N VAL A 96 -6.20 -16.42 -2.58
CA VAL A 96 -6.00 -15.81 -3.89
C VAL A 96 -5.62 -16.90 -4.89
N SER A 97 -6.46 -17.14 -5.88
CA SER A 97 -6.13 -17.98 -7.04
C SER A 97 -6.58 -17.32 -8.34
N ILE A 98 -5.91 -17.69 -9.44
CA ILE A 98 -6.26 -17.24 -10.79
C ILE A 98 -7.68 -17.67 -11.14
N GLU A 99 -8.08 -18.88 -10.74
CA GLU A 99 -9.39 -19.46 -11.04
C GLU A 99 -10.54 -18.73 -10.34
N THR A 100 -10.32 -18.30 -9.08
CA THR A 100 -11.38 -17.68 -8.26
C THR A 100 -11.45 -16.16 -8.40
N HIS A 101 -10.29 -15.49 -8.48
CA HIS A 101 -10.20 -14.02 -8.47
C HIS A 101 -9.84 -13.43 -9.83
N GLY A 102 -9.41 -14.26 -10.78
CA GLY A 102 -8.95 -13.81 -12.10
C GLY A 102 -7.51 -13.29 -12.11
N GLU A 103 -6.89 -13.35 -13.29
CA GLU A 103 -5.49 -12.95 -13.48
C GLU A 103 -5.22 -11.47 -13.15
N VAL A 104 -6.17 -10.57 -13.44
CA VAL A 104 -6.02 -9.12 -13.22
C VAL A 104 -5.80 -8.83 -11.72
N VAL A 105 -6.57 -9.50 -10.85
CA VAL A 105 -6.44 -9.35 -9.41
C VAL A 105 -5.10 -9.92 -8.93
N VAL A 106 -4.71 -11.09 -9.44
CA VAL A 106 -3.42 -11.71 -9.10
C VAL A 106 -2.25 -10.81 -9.51
N ARG A 107 -2.27 -10.22 -10.72
CA ARG A 107 -1.28 -9.24 -11.18
C ARG A 107 -1.22 -8.04 -10.25
N ALA A 108 -2.36 -7.41 -9.97
CA ALA A 108 -2.42 -6.24 -9.10
C ALA A 108 -1.86 -6.55 -7.70
N LYS A 109 -2.19 -7.71 -7.13
CA LYS A 109 -1.65 -8.16 -5.84
C LYS A 109 -0.15 -8.43 -5.88
N ASN A 110 0.35 -9.01 -6.97
CA ASN A 110 1.79 -9.19 -7.17
C ASN A 110 2.52 -7.85 -7.31
N ASP A 111 1.93 -6.89 -8.03
CA ASP A 111 2.47 -5.55 -8.20
C ASP A 111 2.51 -4.78 -6.86
N GLU A 112 1.48 -4.90 -6.02
CA GLU A 112 1.49 -4.38 -4.66
C GLU A 112 2.68 -4.91 -3.84
N VAL A 113 3.02 -6.20 -3.98
CA VAL A 113 4.19 -6.79 -3.29
C VAL A 113 5.50 -6.23 -3.86
N ASN A 114 5.63 -6.14 -5.18
CA ASN A 114 6.82 -5.60 -5.84
C ASN A 114 7.05 -4.12 -5.50
N GLN A 115 5.98 -3.33 -5.35
CA GLN A 115 6.06 -1.94 -4.86
C GLN A 115 6.60 -1.88 -3.42
N LEU A 116 6.14 -2.77 -2.54
CA LEU A 116 6.67 -2.84 -1.18
C LEU A 116 8.14 -3.28 -1.12
N ILE A 117 8.54 -4.23 -1.98
CA ILE A 117 9.95 -4.65 -2.09
C ILE A 117 10.82 -3.47 -2.54
N SER A 118 10.36 -2.71 -3.54
CA SER A 118 11.05 -1.51 -4.01
C SER A 118 11.17 -0.45 -2.91
N LYS A 119 10.09 -0.23 -2.15
CA LYS A 119 10.09 0.65 -0.97
C LYS A 119 11.08 0.17 0.10
N LYS A 120 11.05 -1.13 0.45
CA LYS A 120 11.99 -1.75 1.39
C LYS A 120 13.44 -1.56 0.95
N ASN A 121 13.74 -1.75 -0.33
CA ASN A 121 15.10 -1.55 -0.87
C ASN A 121 15.53 -0.07 -0.82
N LEU A 122 14.60 0.89 -0.94
CA LEU A 122 14.92 2.30 -0.74
C LEU A 122 15.25 2.61 0.73
N TRP A 123 14.51 2.04 1.67
CA TRP A 123 14.82 2.17 3.11
C TRP A 123 16.14 1.47 3.50
N GLU A 124 16.44 0.32 2.94
CA GLU A 124 17.72 -0.38 3.19
C GLU A 124 18.91 0.39 2.62
N ARG A 125 18.76 1.04 1.46
CA ARG A 125 19.76 1.99 0.95
C ARG A 125 19.98 3.13 1.93
N ARG A 126 18.91 3.72 2.45
CA ARG A 126 19.00 4.80 3.45
C ARG A 126 19.74 4.33 4.71
N LEU A 127 19.43 3.13 5.20
CA LEU A 127 20.10 2.54 6.35
C LEU A 127 21.60 2.37 6.11
N ALA A 128 21.98 1.83 4.95
CA ALA A 128 23.39 1.68 4.57
C ALA A 128 24.10 3.04 4.51
N THR A 129 23.47 4.06 3.90
CA THR A 129 24.01 5.43 3.87
C THR A 129 24.21 6.00 5.28
N LEU A 130 23.30 5.76 6.21
CA LEU A 130 23.44 6.22 7.60
C LEU A 130 24.54 5.49 8.37
N ASN A 131 24.82 4.23 8.02
CA ASN A 131 25.91 3.45 8.61
C ASN A 131 27.27 3.67 7.93
N GLY A 132 27.33 4.41 6.81
CA GLY A 132 28.55 4.55 6.00
C GLY A 132 28.88 3.31 5.15
N GLU A 133 27.92 2.41 4.95
CA GLU A 133 28.07 1.19 4.16
C GLU A 133 27.62 1.40 2.70
N THR A 134 28.25 0.70 1.76
CA THR A 134 27.82 0.67 0.36
C THR A 134 26.70 -0.35 0.16
N HIS A 135 25.51 0.09 -0.25
CA HIS A 135 24.43 -0.83 -0.60
C HIS A 135 24.54 -1.26 -2.07
N ARG A 136 24.71 -2.57 -2.31
CA ARG A 136 24.71 -3.12 -3.69
C ARG A 136 23.33 -2.93 -4.31
N ARG A 137 23.25 -2.12 -5.37
CA ARG A 137 22.01 -1.93 -6.12
C ARG A 137 21.68 -3.21 -6.89
N ALA A 138 20.71 -3.97 -6.40
CA ALA A 138 20.07 -4.99 -7.22
C ALA A 138 19.29 -4.30 -8.35
N ALA A 139 19.39 -4.81 -9.57
CA ALA A 139 18.54 -4.36 -10.67
C ALA A 139 17.07 -4.54 -10.27
N PRO A 140 16.17 -3.59 -10.61
CA PRO A 140 14.74 -3.74 -10.34
C PRO A 140 14.22 -4.90 -11.19
N ARG A 141 14.06 -6.08 -10.57
CA ARG A 141 13.43 -7.24 -11.17
C ARG A 141 12.05 -7.42 -10.56
N LYS A 142 11.07 -7.70 -11.42
CA LYS A 142 9.72 -8.05 -10.98
C LYS A 142 9.74 -9.49 -10.51
N ILE A 143 9.32 -9.73 -9.26
CA ILE A 143 9.28 -11.07 -8.68
C ILE A 143 7.83 -11.53 -8.70
N TYR A 144 7.59 -12.79 -9.05
CA TYR A 144 6.27 -13.40 -9.08
C TYR A 144 6.15 -14.43 -7.95
N PHE A 145 5.11 -14.29 -7.12
CA PHE A 145 4.93 -15.12 -5.94
C PHE A 145 3.70 -16.03 -6.05
N GLY A 146 3.86 -17.31 -5.67
CA GLY A 146 2.75 -18.25 -5.53
C GLY A 146 1.95 -18.38 -6.83
N CYS A 147 0.64 -18.12 -6.78
CA CYS A 147 -0.21 -18.18 -7.97
C CYS A 147 0.22 -17.20 -9.08
N ALA A 148 0.89 -16.10 -8.75
CA ALA A 148 1.41 -15.16 -9.74
C ALA A 148 2.56 -15.74 -10.58
N ALA A 149 3.28 -16.76 -10.10
CA ALA A 149 4.31 -17.46 -10.88
C ALA A 149 3.72 -18.25 -12.07
N GLY A 150 2.42 -18.56 -12.03
CA GLY A 150 1.71 -19.18 -13.15
C GLY A 150 1.43 -18.23 -14.32
N LEU A 151 1.63 -16.92 -14.16
CA LEU A 151 1.33 -15.93 -15.20
C LEU A 151 2.29 -16.06 -16.40
N PRO A 152 1.82 -15.80 -17.63
CA PRO A 152 2.65 -15.87 -18.83
C PRO A 152 3.91 -15.00 -18.78
N GLU A 153 3.87 -13.87 -18.09
CA GLU A 153 5.01 -12.97 -17.92
C GLU A 153 6.13 -13.60 -17.08
N ALA A 154 5.79 -14.29 -16.00
CA ALA A 154 6.77 -14.92 -15.10
C ALA A 154 7.64 -15.93 -15.87
N LYS A 155 7.02 -16.72 -16.75
CA LYS A 155 7.71 -17.72 -17.58
C LYS A 155 8.69 -17.10 -18.58
N ARG A 156 8.45 -15.85 -19.01
CA ARG A 156 9.35 -15.14 -19.94
C ARG A 156 10.60 -14.65 -19.25
N ASP A 157 10.49 -14.29 -17.98
CA ASP A 157 11.63 -13.80 -17.19
C ASP A 157 12.60 -14.95 -16.89
N ASP A 158 12.10 -16.15 -16.56
CA ASP A 158 12.94 -17.36 -16.39
C ASP A 158 13.65 -17.74 -17.70
N ALA A 159 12.97 -17.62 -18.85
CA ALA A 159 13.58 -17.93 -20.15
C ALA A 159 14.69 -16.93 -20.54
N LYS A 160 14.55 -15.66 -20.16
CA LYS A 160 15.61 -14.65 -20.36
C LYS A 160 16.77 -14.85 -19.39
N GLU A 161 16.53 -15.38 -18.20
CA GLU A 161 17.60 -15.72 -17.24
C GLU A 161 18.54 -16.79 -17.80
N VAL A 162 18.01 -17.81 -18.49
CA VAL A 162 18.85 -18.81 -19.18
C VAL A 162 19.73 -18.16 -20.26
N VAL A 163 19.26 -17.11 -20.94
CA VAL A 163 20.05 -16.42 -21.98
C VAL A 163 21.07 -15.44 -21.37
N ALA A 164 20.70 -14.69 -20.33
CA ALA A 164 21.60 -13.70 -19.71
C ALA A 164 22.71 -14.31 -18.84
N HIS A 165 22.51 -15.54 -18.32
CA HIS A 165 23.56 -16.26 -17.60
C HIS A 165 24.63 -16.84 -18.53
N VAL A 166 24.29 -17.10 -19.81
CA VAL A 166 25.24 -17.56 -20.83
C VAL A 166 26.16 -16.43 -21.29
N GLU A 167 25.73 -15.17 -21.23
CA GLU A 167 26.55 -14.02 -21.67
C GLU A 167 27.44 -13.41 -20.56
N ASN A 168 27.48 -13.99 -19.35
CA ASN A 168 28.33 -13.48 -18.25
C ASN A 168 29.28 -14.53 -17.64
N GLU A 169 29.49 -15.66 -18.32
CA GLU A 169 30.53 -16.63 -17.96
C GLU A 169 31.62 -16.71 -19.04
N GLU A 170 32.19 -15.57 -19.43
CA GLU A 170 33.52 -15.54 -20.06
C GLU A 170 34.37 -14.42 -19.43
N ASP A 171 35.48 -14.87 -18.85
CA ASP A 171 36.72 -14.14 -18.54
C ASP A 171 36.66 -13.01 -17.50
N GLY A 172 37.49 -12.98 -16.48
CA GLY A 172 38.88 -13.41 -16.44
C GLY A 172 39.56 -12.39 -15.54
N TRP A 173 40.10 -12.88 -14.43
CA TRP A 173 40.76 -12.05 -13.43
C TRP A 173 42.02 -11.44 -14.02
N GLU A 174 42.04 -10.14 -14.29
CA GLU A 174 43.30 -9.39 -14.27
C GLU A 174 43.16 -8.05 -13.55
N SER A 175 44.00 -7.98 -12.54
CA SER A 175 44.42 -6.84 -11.75
C SER A 175 44.99 -5.73 -12.63
N GLY A 176 44.74 -4.46 -12.28
CA GLY A 176 45.73 -3.43 -12.53
C GLY A 176 45.23 -2.06 -12.99
N SER A 177 45.53 -1.09 -12.12
CA SER A 177 45.93 0.30 -12.43
C SER A 177 44.93 1.25 -13.09
N HIS A 178 44.46 2.19 -12.26
CA HIS A 178 44.56 3.64 -12.46
C HIS A 178 45.07 4.13 -13.83
N ALA A 179 44.26 4.92 -14.54
CA ALA A 179 44.45 6.36 -14.71
C ALA A 179 43.55 6.90 -15.84
N SER A 180 43.04 8.10 -15.58
CA SER A 180 42.53 9.13 -16.49
C SER A 180 42.87 9.01 -17.98
N SER A 181 41.89 9.29 -18.86
CA SER A 181 41.89 10.54 -19.63
C SER A 181 40.62 10.64 -20.47
N ASN A 182 40.13 11.88 -20.60
CA ASN A 182 39.05 12.30 -21.48
C ASN A 182 39.36 11.99 -22.95
N SER A 183 38.33 11.64 -23.71
CA SER A 183 38.21 11.93 -25.13
C SER A 183 36.76 12.32 -25.40
N ASP A 184 36.56 13.61 -25.64
CA ASP A 184 35.48 14.13 -26.46
C ASP A 184 35.69 13.60 -27.88
N ASP A 185 34.67 13.00 -28.50
CA ASP A 185 34.53 12.89 -29.95
C ASP A 185 33.05 12.55 -30.27
N ASP A 186 32.40 13.55 -30.84
CA ASP A 186 31.47 13.56 -31.98
C ASP A 186 30.24 12.62 -32.06
N ASP A 187 29.09 13.30 -32.09
CA ASP A 187 28.00 13.17 -33.06
C ASP A 187 27.45 11.77 -33.39
N ASP A 188 26.31 11.44 -32.79
CA ASP A 188 25.19 10.91 -33.57
C ASP A 188 23.86 11.37 -32.97
N ASP A 189 23.20 12.26 -33.71
CA ASP A 189 22.04 13.07 -33.34
C ASP A 189 20.75 12.23 -33.42
N ALA A 190 20.69 11.17 -32.61
CA ALA A 190 19.51 10.33 -32.43
C ALA A 190 18.87 10.62 -31.06
N PRO A 191 17.70 11.29 -30.99
CA PRO A 191 17.07 11.61 -29.72
C PRO A 191 16.73 10.31 -28.96
N LYS A 192 17.42 10.14 -27.82
CA LYS A 192 17.21 9.02 -26.88
C LYS A 192 15.72 8.94 -26.51
N PRO A 193 15.10 7.74 -26.54
CA PRO A 193 13.65 7.57 -26.31
C PRO A 193 13.16 8.07 -24.94
N SER A 194 14.06 8.36 -23.99
CA SER A 194 13.71 8.90 -22.69
C SER A 194 13.36 10.40 -22.69
N THR A 195 13.83 11.18 -23.67
CA THR A 195 13.47 12.62 -23.79
C THR A 195 12.08 12.80 -24.38
N LEU A 196 11.75 12.04 -25.44
CA LEU A 196 10.40 12.04 -26.03
C LEU A 196 9.31 11.65 -25.02
N TYR A 197 9.57 10.66 -24.16
CA TYR A 197 8.61 10.24 -23.14
C TYR A 197 8.36 11.32 -22.06
N ARG A 198 9.41 12.07 -21.69
CA ARG A 198 9.28 13.20 -20.75
C ARG A 198 8.49 14.36 -21.35
N GLU A 199 8.70 14.63 -22.63
CA GLU A 199 8.00 15.67 -23.37
C GLU A 199 6.52 15.29 -23.62
N GLU A 200 6.24 14.00 -23.83
CA GLU A 200 4.87 13.48 -23.96
C GLU A 200 4.10 13.55 -22.63
N LEU A 201 4.76 13.36 -21.48
CA LEU A 201 4.15 13.59 -20.16
C LEU A 201 3.88 15.07 -19.87
N ALA A 202 4.75 15.96 -20.34
CA ALA A 202 4.54 17.40 -20.20
C ALA A 202 3.46 17.94 -21.15
N SER A 203 3.28 17.31 -22.31
CA SER A 203 2.34 17.76 -23.35
C SER A 203 0.94 17.14 -23.23
N ARG A 204 0.78 16.02 -22.52
CA ARG A 204 -0.53 15.43 -22.29
C ARG A 204 -1.24 16.17 -21.15
N GLY A 205 -2.20 17.01 -21.52
CA GLY A 205 -3.07 17.81 -20.66
C GLY A 205 -3.93 17.06 -19.64
N SER A 206 -3.40 16.05 -18.96
CA SER A 206 -4.02 15.43 -17.80
C SER A 206 -4.02 16.34 -16.58
N GLU A 207 -2.99 17.17 -16.38
CA GLU A 207 -2.97 18.14 -15.28
C GLU A 207 -3.98 19.28 -15.50
N ASP A 208 -4.06 19.82 -16.72
CA ASP A 208 -5.06 20.84 -17.05
C ASP A 208 -6.48 20.29 -16.96
N LEU A 209 -6.71 19.03 -17.37
CA LEU A 209 -8.00 18.38 -17.24
C LEU A 209 -8.38 18.15 -15.77
N LEU A 210 -7.44 17.73 -14.93
CA LEU A 210 -7.65 17.59 -13.48
C LEU A 210 -7.96 18.95 -12.83
N ARG A 211 -7.23 20.01 -13.20
CA ARG A 211 -7.46 21.37 -12.70
C ARG A 211 -8.83 21.91 -13.12
N CYS A 212 -9.26 21.65 -14.35
CA CYS A 212 -10.60 21.98 -14.83
C CYS A 212 -11.68 21.25 -14.02
N ILE A 213 -11.54 19.94 -13.79
CA ILE A 213 -12.48 19.15 -12.99
C ILE A 213 -12.54 19.66 -11.54
N GLU A 214 -11.40 19.99 -10.94
CA GLU A 214 -11.33 20.48 -9.56
C GLU A 214 -12.00 21.86 -9.42
N THR A 215 -11.74 22.78 -10.35
CA THR A 215 -12.38 24.10 -10.36
C THR A 215 -13.88 24.04 -10.66
N GLU A 216 -14.33 23.08 -11.47
CA GLU A 216 -15.75 22.82 -11.73
C GLU A 216 -16.45 22.25 -10.48
N ALA A 217 -15.82 21.30 -9.80
CA ALA A 217 -16.32 20.74 -8.54
C ALA A 217 -16.42 21.80 -7.45
N GLU A 218 -15.45 22.72 -7.34
CA GLU A 218 -15.48 23.83 -6.39
C GLU A 218 -16.66 24.78 -6.67
N ARG A 219 -16.91 25.14 -7.94
CA ARG A 219 -18.06 25.97 -8.33
C ARG A 219 -19.38 25.30 -7.99
N ASN A 220 -19.50 23.99 -8.21
CA ASN A 220 -20.70 23.23 -7.85
C ASN A 220 -20.93 23.19 -6.34
N LEU A 221 -19.88 23.06 -5.52
CA LEU A 221 -20.03 23.15 -4.07
C LEU A 221 -20.52 24.55 -3.66
N ARG A 222 -19.93 25.60 -4.22
CA ARG A 222 -20.34 26.99 -3.92
C ARG A 222 -21.80 27.24 -4.28
N SER A 223 -22.30 26.74 -5.42
CA SER A 223 -23.70 26.92 -5.81
C SER A 223 -24.68 26.18 -4.89
N VAL A 224 -24.33 24.96 -4.45
CA VAL A 224 -25.12 24.20 -3.48
C VAL A 224 -25.23 24.92 -2.14
N TYR A 225 -24.15 25.57 -1.68
CA TYR A 225 -24.17 26.33 -0.44
C TYR A 225 -24.85 27.70 -0.56
N SER A 226 -24.75 28.38 -1.71
CA SER A 226 -25.40 29.68 -1.93
C SER A 226 -26.92 29.61 -2.01
N HIS A 227 -27.53 28.48 -2.39
CA HIS A 227 -28.99 28.34 -2.41
C HIS A 227 -29.62 27.91 -1.07
N GLY A 228 -28.82 27.83 0.01
CA GLY A 228 -29.32 27.52 1.35
C GLY A 228 -29.67 28.73 2.23
N SER A 229 -29.56 29.97 1.74
CA SER A 229 -29.81 31.17 2.54
C SER A 229 -30.77 32.13 1.84
N GLU A 230 -32.04 31.98 2.18
CA GLU A 230 -33.05 33.02 2.01
C GLU A 230 -32.75 34.15 3.00
N SER A 231 -32.12 35.24 2.53
CA SER A 231 -32.36 36.62 2.99
C SER A 231 -31.49 37.63 2.21
N SER A 232 -32.17 38.70 1.78
CA SER A 232 -31.80 39.74 0.83
C SER A 232 -30.82 40.81 1.40
N PRO A 233 -30.72 42.03 0.82
CA PRO A 233 -29.76 42.43 -0.20
C PRO A 233 -28.82 43.56 0.30
N GLY A 234 -27.84 43.98 -0.51
CA GLY A 234 -27.22 45.30 -0.33
C GLY A 234 -25.72 45.34 -0.53
N ARG A 235 -25.34 45.44 -1.80
CA ARG A 235 -24.02 45.87 -2.27
C ARG A 235 -23.70 47.26 -1.73
N SER A 236 -22.78 47.36 -0.78
CA SER A 236 -21.91 48.53 -0.66
C SER A 236 -20.55 48.12 -0.12
N GLN A 237 -19.53 48.52 -0.85
CA GLN A 237 -18.14 48.49 -0.45
C GLN A 237 -17.97 49.34 0.82
N MET A 238 -17.22 48.83 1.79
CA MET A 238 -16.14 49.53 2.52
C MET A 238 -15.82 48.77 3.81
N ALA A 239 -14.52 48.63 4.04
CA ALA A 239 -13.84 48.34 5.30
C ALA A 239 -13.96 46.92 5.88
N GLU A 240 -12.80 46.42 6.26
CA GLU A 240 -12.49 45.15 6.91
C GLU A 240 -13.15 45.06 8.29
N GLU A 241 -14.45 44.79 8.33
CA GLU A 241 -15.11 44.38 9.55
C GLU A 241 -15.15 42.85 9.58
N THR A 242 -14.31 42.30 10.45
CA THR A 242 -14.34 40.90 10.90
C THR A 242 -15.79 40.45 11.08
N PHE A 243 -16.29 39.64 10.15
CA PHE A 243 -17.57 38.97 10.26
C PHE A 243 -17.48 37.98 11.42
N ILE A 244 -17.82 38.43 12.62
CA ILE A 244 -18.23 37.53 13.70
C ILE A 244 -19.61 37.03 13.29
N VAL A 245 -19.63 36.01 12.45
CA VAL A 245 -20.84 35.22 12.27
C VAL A 245 -20.98 34.44 13.56
N ASP A 246 -21.84 34.92 14.45
CA ASP A 246 -22.30 34.17 15.61
C ASP A 246 -23.09 32.95 15.10
N VAL A 247 -22.35 31.90 14.72
CA VAL A 247 -22.93 30.60 14.43
C VAL A 247 -23.27 30.00 15.78
N VAL A 248 -24.52 30.20 16.20
CA VAL A 248 -25.07 29.48 17.35
C VAL A 248 -25.03 27.98 17.02
N LEU A 249 -24.01 27.30 17.55
CA LEU A 249 -23.88 25.86 17.42
C LEU A 249 -25.06 25.20 18.15
N PRO A 250 -25.84 24.35 17.47
CA PRO A 250 -26.89 23.58 18.12
C PRO A 250 -26.31 22.78 19.29
N THR A 251 -27.11 22.61 20.33
CA THR A 251 -26.71 21.79 21.47
C THR A 251 -26.44 20.35 21.03
N GLU A 252 -25.60 19.62 21.77
CA GLU A 252 -25.24 18.24 21.40
C GLU A 252 -26.47 17.34 21.24
N GLU A 253 -27.50 17.57 22.06
CA GLU A 253 -28.77 16.87 22.02
C GLU A 253 -29.55 17.16 20.72
N GLU A 254 -29.66 18.43 20.32
CA GLU A 254 -30.29 18.82 19.05
C GLU A 254 -29.56 18.23 17.85
N PHE A 255 -28.22 18.21 17.86
CA PHE A 255 -27.44 17.61 16.80
C PHE A 255 -27.70 16.10 16.69
N ARG A 256 -27.78 15.39 17.81
CA ARG A 256 -28.11 13.95 17.86
C ARG A 256 -29.52 13.70 17.34
N ILE A 257 -30.51 14.49 17.76
CA ILE A 257 -31.90 14.38 17.29
C ILE A 257 -31.96 14.60 15.77
N LYS A 258 -31.36 15.69 15.27
CA LYS A 258 -31.30 16.03 13.83
C LYS A 258 -30.60 14.95 13.01
N HIS A 259 -29.53 14.36 13.55
CA HIS A 259 -28.82 13.27 12.90
C HIS A 259 -29.67 12.00 12.80
N LEU A 260 -30.37 11.62 13.88
CA LEU A 260 -31.28 10.49 13.89
C LEU A 260 -32.46 10.70 12.94
N GLU A 261 -33.00 11.92 12.89
CA GLU A 261 -34.10 12.27 12.02
C GLU A 261 -33.71 12.20 10.53
N ARG A 262 -32.53 12.71 10.15
CA ARG A 262 -31.99 12.52 8.79
C ARG A 262 -31.86 11.04 8.43
N ARG A 263 -31.36 10.22 9.38
CA ARG A 263 -31.19 8.77 9.15
C ARG A 263 -32.55 8.07 9.00
N LYS A 264 -33.54 8.45 9.80
CA LYS A 264 -34.93 7.98 9.69
C LYS A 264 -35.53 8.36 8.34
N GLN A 265 -35.41 9.62 7.92
CA GLN A 265 -35.90 10.09 6.62
C GLN A 265 -35.23 9.37 5.45
N ALA A 266 -33.91 9.13 5.51
CA ALA A 266 -33.20 8.39 4.47
C ALA A 266 -33.68 6.94 4.35
N ILE A 267 -33.99 6.28 5.47
CA ILE A 267 -34.57 4.92 5.48
C ILE A 267 -36.00 4.96 4.94
N GLN A 268 -36.80 5.96 5.33
CA GLN A 268 -38.18 6.09 4.89
C GLN A 268 -38.27 6.33 3.37
N LYS A 269 -37.42 7.21 2.82
CA LYS A 269 -37.26 7.40 1.37
C LYS A 269 -36.88 6.11 0.64
N ARG A 270 -36.01 5.28 1.24
CA ARG A 270 -35.66 3.97 0.67
C ARG A 270 -36.83 2.99 0.71
N LEU A 271 -37.63 2.99 1.77
CA LEU A 271 -38.82 2.15 1.87
C LEU A 271 -39.91 2.58 0.89
N ASP A 272 -40.13 3.88 0.73
CA ASP A 272 -41.10 4.41 -0.24
C ASP A 272 -40.65 4.13 -1.68
N ALA A 273 -39.35 4.24 -1.98
CA ALA A 273 -38.77 3.88 -3.27
C ALA A 273 -38.78 2.36 -3.56
N LEU A 274 -39.04 1.52 -2.57
CA LEU A 274 -39.20 0.06 -2.74
C LEU A 274 -40.67 -0.36 -2.84
N LYS A 275 -41.61 0.51 -2.44
CA LYS A 275 -43.05 0.24 -2.56
C LYS A 275 -43.62 0.65 -3.92
N ASN A 276 -42.98 1.60 -4.60
CA ASN A 276 -43.24 1.96 -6.00
C ASN A 276 -42.32 1.17 -6.92
#